data_AF-A0A537URN6-F1
#
_entry.id   AF-A0A537URN6-F1
#
_cell.length_a   1.000
_cell.length_b   1.000
_cell.length_c   1.000
_cell.angle_alpha   90.00
_cell.angle_beta   90.00
_cell.angle_gamma   90.00
#
_symmetry.space_group_name_H-M   'P 1'
#
loop_
_entity.id
_entity.type
_entity.pdbx_description
1 polymer ?
#
loop_
_entity_poly.entity_id
_entity_poly.type
_entity_poly.pdbx_seq_one_letter_code
_entity_poly.pdbx_strand_id
1 'polypeptide(L)' 'MHLIFIAAFVFTAPSLAQKLVDPNSVAPEFRDAAEKRRAEQIRVVECNRRANEAKVLPRDRTAYLNHCLEAAGEK' A
#
# COMPACT_ATOMS: atom_id res chain seq x y z
N MET A 1 -28.34 8.18 37.11
CA MET A 1 -27.08 7.42 37.12
C MET A 1 -27.16 6.34 36.05
N HIS A 2 -26.78 6.66 34.82
CA HIS A 2 -26.70 5.69 33.72
C HIS A 2 -25.24 5.66 33.24
N LEU A 3 -24.55 4.58 33.61
CA LEU A 3 -23.19 4.26 33.21
C LEU A 3 -23.22 3.79 31.75
N ILE A 4 -23.00 4.70 30.80
CA ILE A 4 -22.85 4.33 29.40
C ILE A 4 -21.40 3.88 29.21
N PHE A 5 -21.21 2.57 29.10
CA PHE A 5 -19.94 1.93 28.75
C PHE A 5 -19.49 2.40 27.37
N ILE A 6 -18.44 3.22 27.33
CA ILE A 6 -17.76 3.60 26.09
C ILE A 6 -17.01 2.35 25.59
N ALA A 7 -17.59 1.63 24.65
CA ALA A 7 -16.91 0.56 23.93
C ALA A 7 -15.75 1.19 23.14
N ALA A 8 -14.52 0.97 23.60
CA ALA A 8 -13.33 1.36 22.87
C ALA A 8 -13.28 0.58 21.55
N PHE A 9 -13.60 1.24 20.45
CA PHE A 9 -13.29 0.73 19.11
C PHE A 9 -11.76 0.66 18.99
N VAL A 10 -11.19 -0.52 19.25
CA VAL A 10 -9.81 -0.82 18.88
C VAL A 10 -9.79 -0.91 17.36
N PHE A 11 -9.45 0.20 16.72
CA PHE A 11 -9.17 0.26 15.29
C PHE A 11 -7.87 -0.52 15.04
N THR A 12 -8.00 -1.82 14.80
CA THR A 12 -6.90 -2.65 14.33
C THR A 12 -6.58 -2.20 12.91
N ALA A 13 -5.57 -1.32 12.78
CA ALA A 13 -5.06 -0.95 11.47
C ALA A 13 -4.58 -2.23 10.77
N PRO A 14 -4.99 -2.50 9.52
CA PRO A 14 -4.50 -3.65 8.82
C PRO A 14 -3.01 -3.41 8.56
N SER A 15 -2.15 -4.26 9.15
CA SER A 15 -0.71 -4.30 8.87
C SER A 15 -0.49 -4.86 7.47
N LEU A 16 -0.80 -4.05 6.45
CA LEU A 16 -0.68 -4.46 5.06
C LEU A 16 0.78 -4.40 4.61
N ALA A 17 1.55 -5.42 5.00
CA ALA A 17 2.44 -6.05 4.03
C ALA A 17 1.54 -6.78 3.02
N GLN A 18 0.87 -6.02 2.15
CA GLN A 18 -0.03 -6.55 1.12
C GLN A 18 0.83 -7.38 0.16
N LYS A 19 0.82 -8.70 0.36
CA LYS A 19 1.42 -9.66 -0.56
C LYS A 19 0.84 -9.37 -1.95
N LEU A 20 1.72 -9.13 -2.92
CA LEU A 20 1.37 -8.88 -4.32
C LEU A 20 0.33 -9.91 -4.77
N VAL A 21 -0.90 -9.47 -5.00
CA VAL A 21 -2.03 -10.37 -5.28
C VAL A 21 -1.69 -11.15 -6.55
N ASP A 22 -1.59 -12.47 -6.43
CA ASP A 22 -1.46 -13.36 -7.57
C ASP A 22 -2.80 -13.37 -8.31
N PRO A 23 -2.86 -12.91 -9.58
CA PRO A 23 -4.10 -12.80 -10.33
C PRO A 23 -4.70 -14.16 -10.70
N ASN A 24 -4.00 -15.28 -10.43
CA ASN A 24 -4.55 -16.63 -10.52
C ASN A 24 -5.16 -17.13 -9.19
N SER A 25 -4.94 -16.41 -8.09
CA SER A 25 -5.55 -16.71 -6.78
C SER A 25 -6.92 -16.06 -6.60
N VAL A 26 -7.42 -15.33 -7.60
CA VAL A 26 -8.67 -14.57 -7.54
C VAL A 26 -9.65 -15.15 -8.57
N ALA A 27 -10.91 -15.33 -8.18
CA ALA A 27 -11.96 -15.86 -9.06
C ALA A 27 -12.07 -15.03 -10.36
N PRO A 28 -12.42 -15.66 -11.51
CA PRO A 28 -12.42 -15.01 -12.83
C PRO A 28 -13.21 -13.71 -12.90
N GLU A 29 -14.26 -13.58 -12.09
CA GLU A 29 -15.11 -12.39 -11.97
C GLU A 29 -14.43 -11.15 -11.34
N PHE A 30 -13.29 -11.32 -10.65
CA PHE A 30 -12.55 -10.24 -9.98
C PHE A 30 -11.17 -9.96 -10.60
N ARG A 31 -10.82 -10.60 -11.72
CA ARG A 31 -9.50 -10.46 -12.35
C ARG A 31 -9.23 -9.04 -12.83
N ASP A 32 -10.24 -8.37 -13.40
CA ASP A 32 -10.12 -6.99 -13.87
C ASP A 32 -9.88 -6.00 -12.71
N ALA A 33 -10.46 -6.26 -11.55
CA ALA A 33 -10.23 -5.48 -10.34
C ALA A 33 -8.86 -5.79 -9.71
N ALA A 34 -8.43 -7.05 -9.75
CA ALA A 34 -7.13 -7.50 -9.24
C ALA A 34 -5.96 -6.96 -10.10
N GLU A 35 -6.13 -6.87 -11.41
CA GLU A 35 -5.12 -6.36 -12.33
C GLU A 35 -4.88 -4.85 -12.14
N LYS A 36 -5.97 -4.07 -11.97
CA LYS A 36 -5.88 -2.64 -11.64
C LYS A 36 -5.13 -2.39 -10.32
N ARG A 37 -5.37 -3.22 -9.30
CA ARG A 37 -4.61 -3.16 -8.03
C ARG A 37 -3.15 -3.59 -8.18
N ARG A 38 -2.86 -4.50 -9.12
CA ARG A 38 -1.51 -4.97 -9.38
C ARG A 38 -0.61 -3.88 -9.96
N ALA A 39 -1.13 -3.10 -10.90
CA ALA A 39 -0.40 -1.98 -11.47
C ALA A 39 0.05 -0.99 -10.38
N GLU A 40 -0.82 -0.73 -9.40
CA GLU A 40 -0.53 0.18 -8.31
C GLU A 40 0.46 -0.40 -7.29
N GLN A 41 0.33 -1.68 -6.94
CA GLN A 41 1.30 -2.36 -6.07
C GLN A 41 2.70 -2.47 -6.70
N ILE A 42 2.77 -2.74 -8.01
CA ILE A 42 4.05 -2.80 -8.74
C ILE A 42 4.78 -1.46 -8.65
N ARG A 43 4.07 -0.34 -8.81
CA ARG A 43 4.64 1.01 -8.69
C ARG A 43 5.19 1.27 -7.28
N VAL A 44 4.45 0.90 -6.25
CA VAL A 44 4.88 1.05 -4.85
C VAL A 44 6.13 0.21 -4.55
N VAL A 45 6.15 -1.05 -5.00
CA VAL A 45 7.31 -1.95 -4.84
C VAL A 45 8.53 -1.39 -5.56
N GLU A 46 8.37 -0.91 -6.79
CA GLU A 46 9.44 -0.31 -7.57
C GLU A 46 10.00 0.96 -6.92
N CYS A 47 9.15 1.84 -6.40
CA CYS A 47 9.59 3.02 -5.66
C CYS A 47 10.33 2.66 -4.36
N ASN A 48 9.87 1.63 -3.65
CA ASN A 48 10.59 1.13 -2.48
C ASN A 48 11.95 0.51 -2.84
N ARG A 49 12.04 -0.23 -3.96
CA ARG A 49 13.30 -0.77 -4.46
C ARG A 49 14.30 0.35 -4.75
N ARG A 50 13.87 1.39 -5.47
CA ARG A 50 14.70 2.56 -5.78
C ARG A 50 15.16 3.32 -4.52
N ALA A 51 14.27 3.47 -3.53
CA ALA A 51 14.62 4.10 -2.26
C ALA A 51 15.70 3.31 -1.51
N ASN A 52 15.62 1.97 -1.53
CA ASN A 52 16.62 1.11 -0.90
C ASN A 52 17.96 1.14 -1.66
N GLU A 53 17.93 1.15 -3.00
CA GLU A 53 19.13 1.26 -3.85
C GLU A 53 19.85 2.59 -3.66
N ALA A 54 19.10 3.68 -3.56
CA ALA A 54 19.62 5.01 -3.26
C ALA A 54 20.03 5.18 -1.78
N LYS A 55 19.84 4.15 -0.93
CA LYS A 55 20.12 4.18 0.51
C LYS A 55 19.53 5.40 1.19
N VAL A 56 18.30 5.76 0.82
CA VAL A 56 17.63 6.95 1.34
C VAL A 56 17.47 6.81 2.85
N LEU A 57 17.90 7.83 3.58
CA LEU A 57 17.78 7.89 5.03
C LEU A 57 16.32 7.72 5.45
N PRO A 58 16.02 7.05 6.58
CA PRO A 58 14.65 6.85 7.05
C PRO A 58 13.83 8.15 7.14
N ARG A 59 14.50 9.26 7.45
CA ARG A 59 13.90 10.61 7.49
C ARG A 59 13.40 11.09 6.13
N ASP A 60 14.16 10.84 5.07
CA ASP A 60 13.87 11.36 3.72
C ASP A 60 13.09 10.35 2.88
N ARG A 61 12.94 9.11 3.38
CA ARG A 61 12.32 8.02 2.66
C ARG A 61 10.87 8.30 2.28
N THR A 62 10.10 8.93 3.15
CA THR A 62 8.71 9.30 2.85
C THR A 62 8.63 10.32 1.70
N ALA A 63 9.48 11.35 1.73
CA ALA A 63 9.52 12.35 0.67
C ALA A 63 9.95 11.74 -0.66
N TYR A 64 10.96 10.87 -0.64
CA TYR A 64 11.42 10.14 -1.82
C TYR A 64 10.33 9.24 -2.43
N LEU A 65 9.59 8.51 -1.59
CA LEU A 65 8.51 7.65 -2.04
C LEU A 65 7.36 8.45 -2.65
N ASN A 66 6.97 9.57 -2.03
CA ASN A 66 5.92 10.45 -2.56
C ASN A 66 6.31 10.98 -3.95
N HIS A 67 7.51 11.52 -4.11
CA HIS A 67 8.00 12.00 -5.41
C HIS A 67 8.09 10.88 -6.45
N CYS A 68 8.52 9.68 -6.05
CA CYS A 68 8.59 8.54 -6.96
C CYS A 68 7.19 8.11 -7.45
N LEU A 69 6.20 8.12 -6.56
CA LEU A 69 4.82 7.74 -6.88
C LEU A 69 4.13 8.82 -7.73
N GLU A 70 4.34 10.09 -7.44
CA GLU A 70 3.86 11.23 -8.25
C GLU A 70 4.41 11.14 -9.68
N ALA A 71 5.73 10.98 -9.83
CA ALA A 71 6.39 10.84 -11.14
C ALA A 71 5.95 9.58 -11.91
N ALA A 72 5.45 8.55 -11.21
CA ALA A 72 4.89 7.34 -11.81
C ALA A 72 3.40 7.46 -12.18
N GLY A 73 2.66 8.40 -11.58
CA GLY A 73 1.25 8.67 -11.83
C GLY A 73 0.99 9.72 -12.92
N GLU A 74 1.99 10.55 -13.24
CA GLU A 74 1.89 11.64 -14.22
C GLU A 74 2.18 11.20 -15.69
N LYS A 75 2.02 9.91 -16.00
CA LYS A 75 2.26 9.33 -17.34
C LYS A 75 1.00 8.77 -17.98
#